data_AF-A0A2E5I9M7-F1
#
_entry.id   AF-A0A2E5I9M7-F1
#
_cell.length_a   1.000
_cell.length_b   1.000
_cell.length_c   1.000
_cell.angle_alpha   90.00
_cell.angle_beta   90.00
_cell.angle_gamma   90.00
#
_symmetry.space_group_name_H-M   'P 1'
#
loop_
_entity.id
_entity.type
_entity.pdbx_description
1 polymer ?
#
loop_
_entity_poly.entity_id
_entity_poly.type
_entity_poly.pdbx_seq_one_letter_code
_entity_poly.pdbx_strand_id
1 'polypeptide(L)'
;MKKTLFIFLITLSTNLFSETDEPHPIIDNQYNNQYTDDLTRMDLSQLKEYKEKLNSELYIKNMGFDNRDLNKELLHALLSYDDERVKITKVIDNIIIEYKVNNEIRKILLSYKDTFDRTIKENRHLVKTLRDYKAYDFRLGATYLSMMTALQSTETTRDFYKILVRDKENKSTSIGKYTYQLSLSYKLVLQAKANINTKSEIDELSMVLKSVELEISKR
;
A
#
# COMPACT_ATOMS: atom_id res chain seq x y z
N MET A 1 -25.67 -43.69 -33.04
CA MET A 1 -25.22 -44.80 -32.17
C MET A 1 -23.97 -44.38 -31.42
N LYS A 2 -24.01 -44.51 -30.08
CA LYS A 2 -22.92 -44.61 -29.06
C LYS A 2 -21.78 -43.56 -29.13
N LYS A 3 -21.75 -42.56 -28.23
CA LYS A 3 -21.25 -42.57 -26.83
C LYS A 3 -19.82 -43.14 -26.66
N THR A 4 -18.89 -42.24 -26.34
CA THR A 4 -17.77 -42.35 -25.37
C THR A 4 -17.10 -40.96 -25.35
N LEU A 5 -17.46 -40.04 -24.45
CA LEU A 5 -16.93 -39.93 -23.08
C LEU A 5 -15.46 -40.34 -22.98
N PHE A 6 -14.56 -39.37 -23.01
CA PHE A 6 -13.30 -39.48 -22.28
C PHE A 6 -13.07 -38.19 -21.50
N ILE A 7 -13.41 -38.30 -20.21
CA ILE A 7 -12.99 -37.43 -19.14
C ILE A 7 -11.47 -37.58 -19.03
N PHE A 8 -10.73 -36.49 -19.16
CA PHE A 8 -9.40 -36.40 -18.55
C PHE A 8 -9.38 -35.13 -17.68
N LEU A 9 -9.76 -35.35 -16.43
CA LEU A 9 -9.68 -34.39 -15.35
C LEU A 9 -8.85 -35.10 -14.27
N ILE A 10 -7.53 -35.09 -14.43
CA ILE A 10 -6.58 -35.50 -13.39
C ILE A 10 -5.40 -34.51 -13.43
N THR A 11 -5.55 -33.49 -12.59
CA THR A 11 -4.52 -32.92 -11.72
C THR A 11 -3.17 -32.54 -12.35
N LEU A 12 -3.10 -31.33 -12.92
CA LEU A 12 -2.00 -30.46 -12.51
C LEU A 12 -2.43 -29.80 -11.20
N SER A 13 -2.05 -30.41 -10.09
CA SER A 13 -1.74 -29.66 -8.87
C SER A 13 -0.47 -28.85 -9.14
N THR A 14 -0.55 -27.86 -10.04
CA THR A 14 0.28 -26.68 -9.83
C THR A 14 -0.34 -26.02 -8.62
N ASN A 15 0.47 -25.81 -7.59
CA ASN A 15 0.13 -24.88 -6.55
C ASN A 15 -0.13 -23.54 -7.24
N LEU A 16 -1.40 -23.27 -7.60
CA LEU A 16 -1.91 -21.95 -7.93
C LEU A 16 -1.94 -21.17 -6.61
N PHE A 17 -0.76 -20.97 -6.04
CA PHE A 17 -0.51 -19.73 -5.35
C PHE A 17 -0.58 -18.69 -6.46
N SER A 18 -1.65 -17.90 -6.44
CA SER A 18 -1.61 -16.57 -7.00
C SER A 18 -0.50 -15.83 -6.26
N GLU A 19 0.76 -16.03 -6.66
CA GLU A 19 1.84 -15.10 -6.37
C GLU A 19 1.44 -13.80 -7.07
N THR A 20 0.71 -12.98 -6.33
CA THR A 20 0.69 -11.54 -6.51
C THR A 20 2.10 -11.03 -6.20
N ASP A 21 3.06 -11.33 -7.08
CA ASP A 21 4.46 -10.88 -6.99
C ASP A 21 4.61 -9.42 -7.45
N GLU A 22 3.53 -8.77 -7.86
CA GLU A 22 3.53 -7.33 -8.04
C GLU A 22 3.82 -6.63 -6.70
N PRO A 23 4.85 -5.76 -6.66
CA PRO A 23 5.27 -5.11 -5.42
C PRO A 23 4.14 -4.21 -4.90
N HIS A 24 3.76 -4.41 -3.65
CA HIS A 24 2.81 -3.54 -2.99
C HIS A 24 3.45 -2.16 -2.76
N PRO A 25 2.82 -1.06 -3.21
CA PRO A 25 3.46 0.26 -3.33
C PRO A 25 3.92 0.89 -2.00
N ILE A 26 3.44 0.37 -0.87
CA ILE A 26 3.85 0.79 0.47
C ILE A 26 4.74 -0.23 1.17
N ILE A 27 4.36 -1.51 1.15
CA ILE A 27 5.09 -2.57 1.84
C ILE A 27 6.42 -2.86 1.13
N ASP A 28 6.40 -2.98 -0.20
CA ASP A 28 7.56 -3.40 -1.01
C ASP A 28 8.34 -2.25 -1.63
N ASN A 29 7.84 -1.02 -1.54
CA ASN A 29 8.59 0.13 -2.02
C ASN A 29 9.90 0.25 -1.25
N GLN A 30 11.01 0.04 -1.96
CA GLN A 30 12.33 -0.06 -1.39
C GLN A 30 12.89 1.33 -1.09
N TYR A 31 13.69 1.40 -0.03
CA TYR A 31 14.55 2.56 0.18
C TYR A 31 15.58 2.60 -0.95
N ASN A 32 15.73 3.76 -1.58
CA ASN A 32 16.74 3.98 -2.61
C ASN A 32 18.06 4.32 -1.94
N ASN A 33 19.09 3.52 -2.20
CA ASN A 33 20.45 3.73 -1.72
C ASN A 33 20.94 5.15 -2.08
N GLN A 34 21.48 5.86 -1.10
CA GLN A 34 21.97 7.23 -1.25
C GLN A 34 23.50 7.33 -1.22
N TYR A 35 24.19 6.28 -0.76
CA TYR A 35 25.63 6.26 -0.58
C TYR A 35 26.29 5.37 -1.65
N THR A 36 26.54 5.97 -2.82
CA THR A 36 27.03 5.28 -4.03
C THR A 36 28.46 5.65 -4.43
N ASP A 37 29.18 6.36 -3.56
CA ASP A 37 30.51 6.87 -3.87
C ASP A 37 31.54 5.73 -4.08
N ASP A 38 32.39 5.86 -5.11
CA ASP A 38 33.48 4.92 -5.37
C ASP A 38 34.67 5.17 -4.43
N LEU A 39 34.71 4.44 -3.33
CA LEU A 39 35.74 4.55 -2.28
C LEU A 39 37.17 4.33 -2.79
N THR A 40 37.35 3.54 -3.85
CA THR A 40 38.68 3.20 -4.38
C THR A 40 39.38 4.41 -5.01
N ARG A 41 38.61 5.41 -5.44
CA ARG A 41 39.10 6.63 -6.09
C ARG A 41 39.43 7.77 -5.13
N MET A 42 38.97 7.68 -3.88
CA MET A 42 39.29 8.68 -2.85
C MET A 42 40.73 8.52 -2.40
N ASP A 43 41.42 9.56 -1.95
CA ASP A 43 42.69 9.47 -1.24
C ASP A 43 42.49 9.20 0.27
N LEU A 44 43.56 8.98 1.03
CA LEU A 44 43.45 8.68 2.47
C LEU A 44 42.84 9.84 3.28
N SER A 45 43.11 11.09 2.89
CA SER A 45 42.55 12.26 3.57
C SER A 45 41.05 12.36 3.30
N GLN A 46 40.65 12.19 2.04
CA GLN A 46 39.26 12.16 1.61
C GLN A 46 38.47 11.04 2.30
N LEU A 47 39.04 9.84 2.42
CA LEU A 47 38.40 8.72 3.12
C LEU A 47 38.17 9.02 4.61
N LYS A 48 39.14 9.68 5.29
CA LYS A 48 38.99 10.08 6.69
C LYS A 48 37.90 11.13 6.86
N GLU A 49 37.87 12.15 6.01
CA GLU A 49 36.83 13.18 6.03
C GLU A 49 35.44 12.59 5.78
N TYR A 50 35.33 11.69 4.79
CA TYR A 50 34.09 11.00 4.48
C TYR A 50 33.61 10.13 5.64
N LYS A 51 34.52 9.40 6.31
CA LYS A 51 34.20 8.65 7.53
C LYS A 51 33.62 9.53 8.62
N GLU A 52 34.22 10.69 8.91
CA GLU A 52 33.72 11.62 9.94
C GLU A 52 32.33 12.17 9.60
N LYS A 53 32.09 12.49 8.32
CA LYS A 53 30.77 12.89 7.84
C LYS A 53 29.72 11.78 8.07
N LEU A 54 30.01 10.55 7.65
CA LEU A 54 29.10 9.41 7.81
C LEU A 54 28.84 9.09 9.29
N ASN A 55 29.86 9.17 10.15
CA ASN A 55 29.70 9.00 11.59
C ASN A 55 28.76 10.05 12.20
N SER A 56 28.90 11.30 11.77
CA SER A 56 28.04 12.40 12.22
C SER A 56 26.58 12.19 11.78
N GLU A 57 26.36 11.79 10.52
CA GLU A 57 25.03 11.45 10.00
C GLU A 57 24.40 10.28 10.76
N LEU A 58 25.16 9.19 10.96
CA LEU A 58 24.72 8.01 11.69
C LEU A 58 24.35 8.35 13.14
N TYR A 59 25.13 9.21 13.80
CA TYR A 59 24.85 9.66 15.16
C TYR A 59 23.52 10.43 15.23
N ILE A 60 23.32 11.42 14.33
CA ILE A 60 22.10 12.23 14.28
C ILE A 60 20.86 11.34 14.04
N LYS A 61 20.95 10.38 13.11
CA LYS A 61 19.84 9.47 12.79
C LYS A 61 19.50 8.54 13.95
N ASN A 62 20.52 8.02 14.66
CA ASN A 62 20.29 7.15 15.81
C ASN A 62 19.70 7.89 17.02
N MET A 63 20.02 9.17 17.26
CA MET A 63 19.49 9.91 18.42
C MET A 63 17.96 9.99 18.45
N GLY A 64 17.30 9.98 17.29
CA GLY A 64 15.84 10.07 17.18
C GLY A 64 15.16 8.74 16.83
N PHE A 65 15.90 7.64 16.71
CA PHE A 65 15.36 6.38 16.20
C PHE A 65 14.95 5.43 17.33
N ASP A 66 13.69 5.01 17.32
CA ASP A 66 13.14 4.02 18.25
C ASP A 66 13.11 2.63 17.60
N ASN A 67 13.83 1.67 18.20
CA ASN A 67 14.01 0.32 17.67
C ASN A 67 12.82 -0.60 18.01
N ARG A 68 11.60 -0.15 17.69
CA ARG A 68 10.38 -0.95 17.79
C ARG A 68 10.26 -1.92 16.61
N ASP A 69 9.35 -2.88 16.74
CA ASP A 69 8.96 -3.73 15.61
C ASP A 69 8.21 -2.91 14.55
N LEU A 70 8.98 -2.37 13.60
CA LEU A 70 8.48 -1.46 12.56
C LEU A 70 7.50 -2.15 11.61
N ASN A 71 7.63 -3.46 11.39
CA ASN A 71 6.70 -4.21 10.56
C ASN A 71 5.34 -4.34 11.24
N LYS A 72 5.32 -4.56 12.55
CA LYS A 72 4.10 -4.54 13.35
C LYS A 72 3.48 -3.16 13.41
N GLU A 73 4.28 -2.10 13.54
CA GLU A 73 3.81 -0.71 13.49
C GLU A 73 3.15 -0.39 12.12
N LEU A 74 3.80 -0.76 11.01
CA LEU A 74 3.25 -0.57 9.67
C LEU A 74 1.95 -1.36 9.49
N LEU A 75 1.91 -2.63 9.92
CA LEU A 75 0.70 -3.43 9.83
C LEU A 75 -0.44 -2.79 10.63
N HIS A 76 -0.18 -2.36 11.86
CA HIS A 76 -1.19 -1.68 12.67
C HIS A 76 -1.72 -0.42 11.97
N ALA A 77 -0.83 0.44 11.46
CA ALA A 77 -1.22 1.65 10.73
C ALA A 77 -2.07 1.35 9.49
N LEU A 78 -1.71 0.31 8.73
CA LEU A 78 -2.46 -0.15 7.56
C LEU A 78 -3.85 -0.66 7.93
N LEU A 79 -3.97 -1.42 9.02
CA LEU A 79 -5.26 -1.91 9.52
C LEU A 79 -6.15 -0.76 10.02
N SER A 80 -5.58 0.25 10.68
CA SER A 80 -6.32 1.46 11.07
C SER A 80 -6.78 2.29 9.87
N TYR A 81 -5.95 2.39 8.82
CA TYR A 81 -6.36 3.01 7.56
C TYR A 81 -7.50 2.22 6.90
N ASP A 82 -7.43 0.90 6.95
CA ASP A 82 -8.48 0.03 6.42
C ASP A 82 -9.81 0.18 7.17
N ASP A 83 -9.78 0.37 8.49
CA ASP A 83 -10.99 0.63 9.29
C ASP A 83 -11.73 1.90 8.82
N GLU A 84 -11.03 2.87 8.21
CA GLU A 84 -11.66 3.97 7.49
C GLU A 84 -12.16 3.54 6.10
N ARG A 85 -11.38 2.78 5.33
CA ARG A 85 -11.77 2.31 3.98
C ARG A 85 -13.05 1.50 3.96
N VAL A 86 -13.22 0.58 4.92
CA VAL A 86 -14.40 -0.27 4.98
C VAL A 86 -15.71 0.51 5.17
N LYS A 87 -15.64 1.78 5.60
CA LYS A 87 -16.82 2.66 5.70
C LYS A 87 -17.42 3.01 4.34
N ILE A 88 -16.76 2.68 3.23
CA ILE A 88 -17.32 2.85 1.87
C ILE A 88 -18.71 2.24 1.73
N THR A 89 -19.00 1.13 2.42
CA THR A 89 -20.30 0.46 2.35
C THR A 89 -21.43 1.34 2.86
N LYS A 90 -21.17 2.12 3.91
CA LYS A 90 -22.10 3.16 4.44
C LYS A 90 -22.11 4.41 3.56
N VAL A 91 -20.96 4.79 3.01
CA VAL A 91 -20.85 5.96 2.11
C VAL A 91 -21.66 5.73 0.83
N ILE A 92 -21.72 4.51 0.31
CA ILE A 92 -22.57 4.16 -0.83
C ILE A 92 -24.04 4.47 -0.55
N ASP A 93 -24.56 4.11 0.64
CA ASP A 93 -25.95 4.44 1.01
C ASP A 93 -26.17 5.96 1.01
N ASN A 94 -25.23 6.71 1.59
CA ASN A 94 -25.28 8.16 1.61
C ASN A 94 -25.24 8.76 0.21
N ILE A 95 -24.39 8.23 -0.68
CA ILE A 95 -24.29 8.68 -2.08
C ILE A 95 -25.63 8.46 -2.81
N ILE A 96 -26.26 7.30 -2.64
CA ILE A 96 -27.55 7.00 -3.29
C ILE A 96 -28.62 8.04 -2.89
N ILE A 97 -28.65 8.41 -1.61
CA ILE A 97 -29.62 9.36 -1.04
C ILE A 97 -29.27 10.80 -1.45
N GLU A 98 -28.03 11.22 -1.19
CA GLU A 98 -27.54 12.59 -1.39
C GLU A 98 -27.65 13.02 -2.86
N TYR A 99 -27.25 12.15 -3.78
CA TYR A 99 -27.25 12.45 -5.22
C TYR A 99 -28.56 12.07 -5.93
N LYS A 100 -29.53 11.50 -5.21
CA LYS A 100 -30.82 11.04 -5.76
C LYS A 100 -30.63 10.22 -7.03
N VAL A 101 -29.69 9.27 -6.98
CA VAL A 101 -29.25 8.52 -8.17
C VAL A 101 -30.39 7.71 -8.78
N ASN A 102 -30.36 7.56 -10.11
CA ASN A 102 -31.35 6.76 -10.83
C ASN A 102 -31.21 5.25 -10.52
N ASN A 103 -32.14 4.45 -11.02
CA ASN A 103 -32.18 3.01 -10.73
C ASN A 103 -30.97 2.23 -11.30
N GLU A 104 -30.41 2.66 -12.44
CA GLU A 104 -29.24 2.04 -13.05
C GLU A 104 -28.01 2.20 -12.14
N ILE A 105 -27.69 3.44 -11.77
CA ILE A 105 -26.57 3.77 -10.87
C ILE A 105 -26.78 3.14 -9.50
N ARG A 106 -28.01 3.19 -8.96
CA ARG A 106 -28.36 2.56 -7.68
C ARG A 106 -28.02 1.07 -7.67
N LYS A 107 -28.40 0.34 -8.71
CA LYS A 107 -28.12 -1.10 -8.82
C LYS A 107 -26.63 -1.39 -8.84
N ILE A 108 -25.85 -0.61 -9.60
CA ILE A 108 -24.39 -0.73 -9.64
C ILE A 108 -23.81 -0.53 -8.24
N LEU A 109 -24.15 0.60 -7.59
CA LEU A 109 -23.63 0.95 -6.28
C LEU A 109 -23.97 -0.10 -5.21
N LEU A 110 -25.21 -0.58 -5.16
CA LEU A 110 -25.63 -1.61 -4.20
C LEU A 110 -24.94 -2.95 -4.46
N SER A 111 -24.76 -3.36 -5.72
CA SER A 111 -24.02 -4.59 -6.04
C SER A 111 -22.55 -4.53 -5.58
N TYR A 112 -21.90 -3.38 -5.70
CA TYR A 112 -20.54 -3.20 -5.18
C TYR A 112 -20.48 -3.07 -3.67
N LYS A 113 -21.50 -2.47 -3.03
CA LYS A 113 -21.64 -2.46 -1.56
C LYS A 113 -21.64 -3.91 -1.02
N ASP A 114 -22.45 -4.78 -1.60
CA ASP A 114 -22.49 -6.20 -1.21
C ASP A 114 -21.15 -6.91 -1.44
N THR A 115 -20.46 -6.55 -2.54
CA THR A 115 -19.13 -7.10 -2.85
C THR A 115 -18.07 -6.65 -1.84
N PHE A 116 -18.10 -5.38 -1.43
CA PHE A 116 -17.26 -4.86 -0.36
C PHE A 116 -17.55 -5.56 0.96
N ASP A 117 -18.80 -5.61 1.38
CA ASP A 117 -19.21 -6.24 2.65
C ASP A 117 -18.74 -7.70 2.72
N ARG A 118 -18.93 -8.45 1.62
CA ARG A 118 -18.45 -9.84 1.51
C ARG A 118 -16.93 -9.93 1.60
N THR A 119 -16.21 -9.12 0.83
CA THR A 119 -14.74 -9.08 0.82
C THR A 119 -14.20 -8.80 2.22
N ILE A 120 -14.76 -7.81 2.91
CA ILE A 120 -14.33 -7.43 4.26
C ILE A 120 -14.61 -8.58 5.23
N LYS A 121 -15.84 -9.10 5.25
CA LYS A 121 -16.26 -10.17 6.18
C LYS A 121 -15.40 -11.44 6.02
N GLU A 122 -15.15 -11.85 4.79
CA GLU A 122 -14.44 -13.10 4.48
C GLU A 122 -12.92 -12.98 4.71
N ASN A 123 -12.33 -11.79 4.60
CA ASN A 123 -10.86 -11.66 4.53
C ASN A 123 -10.24 -10.88 5.69
N ARG A 124 -10.90 -9.83 6.20
CA ARG A 124 -10.26 -8.87 7.12
C ARG A 124 -9.78 -9.49 8.44
N HIS A 125 -10.51 -10.48 8.95
CA HIS A 125 -10.19 -11.17 10.20
C HIS A 125 -8.97 -12.11 10.08
N LEU A 126 -8.63 -12.51 8.85
CA LEU A 126 -7.50 -13.38 8.52
C LEU A 126 -6.17 -12.62 8.43
N VAL A 127 -6.19 -11.29 8.35
CA VAL A 127 -4.97 -10.48 8.19
C VAL A 127 -4.20 -10.44 9.52
N LYS A 128 -3.04 -11.10 9.57
CA LYS A 128 -2.15 -11.14 10.75
C LYS A 128 -0.74 -10.61 10.48
N THR A 129 -0.34 -10.55 9.22
CA THR A 129 0.99 -10.11 8.77
C THR A 129 0.88 -9.11 7.63
N LEU A 130 1.99 -8.43 7.30
CA LEU A 130 2.08 -7.57 6.10
C LEU A 130 1.81 -8.35 4.81
N ARG A 131 2.22 -9.63 4.74
CA ARG A 131 1.95 -10.49 3.58
C ARG A 131 0.45 -10.74 3.42
N ASP A 132 -0.25 -11.07 4.50
CA ASP A 132 -1.70 -11.27 4.46
C ASP A 132 -2.41 -9.96 4.06
N TYR A 133 -1.92 -8.83 4.56
CA TYR A 133 -2.47 -7.52 4.23
C TYR A 133 -2.38 -7.23 2.74
N LYS A 134 -1.26 -7.55 2.05
CA LYS A 134 -1.14 -7.34 0.59
C LYS A 134 -2.25 -8.02 -0.20
N ALA A 135 -2.49 -9.30 0.08
CA ALA A 135 -3.49 -10.07 -0.63
C ALA A 135 -4.91 -9.52 -0.37
N TYR A 136 -5.18 -9.10 0.86
CA TYR A 136 -6.43 -8.44 1.22
C TYR A 136 -6.59 -7.06 0.56
N ASP A 137 -5.56 -6.22 0.63
CA ASP A 137 -5.53 -4.87 0.03
C ASP A 137 -5.79 -4.92 -1.47
N PHE A 138 -5.18 -5.88 -2.17
CA PHE A 138 -5.40 -6.13 -3.58
C PHE A 138 -6.89 -6.41 -3.88
N ARG A 139 -7.54 -7.30 -3.11
CA ARG A 139 -8.97 -7.63 -3.32
C ARG A 139 -9.86 -6.41 -3.08
N LEU A 140 -9.57 -5.66 -2.02
CA LEU A 140 -10.31 -4.44 -1.71
C LEU A 140 -10.12 -3.38 -2.79
N GLY A 141 -8.87 -3.15 -3.23
CA GLY A 141 -8.51 -2.25 -4.32
C GLY A 141 -9.14 -2.63 -5.66
N ALA A 142 -9.12 -3.91 -6.02
CA ALA A 142 -9.78 -4.44 -7.22
C ALA A 142 -11.29 -4.19 -7.19
N THR A 143 -11.93 -4.28 -6.02
CA THR A 143 -13.35 -3.97 -5.85
C THR A 143 -13.64 -2.49 -6.11
N TYR A 144 -12.81 -1.58 -5.58
CA TYR A 144 -12.91 -0.15 -5.90
C TYR A 144 -12.75 0.13 -7.39
N LEU A 145 -11.70 -0.43 -8.00
CA LEU A 145 -11.42 -0.22 -9.41
C LEU A 145 -12.58 -0.70 -10.27
N SER A 146 -13.09 -1.90 -9.99
CA SER A 146 -14.23 -2.48 -10.70
C SER A 146 -15.48 -1.61 -10.55
N MET A 147 -15.76 -1.08 -9.36
CA MET A 147 -16.86 -0.15 -9.14
C MET A 147 -16.71 1.12 -9.98
N MET A 148 -15.52 1.72 -9.99
CA MET A 148 -15.24 2.93 -10.77
C MET A 148 -15.37 2.65 -12.27
N THR A 149 -14.88 1.52 -12.76
CA THR A 149 -15.02 1.09 -14.16
C THR A 149 -16.49 0.87 -14.53
N ALA A 150 -17.28 0.23 -13.67
CA ALA A 150 -18.70 0.02 -13.91
C ALA A 150 -19.46 1.36 -14.02
N LEU A 151 -19.10 2.35 -13.19
CA LEU A 151 -19.65 3.70 -13.27
C LEU A 151 -19.21 4.48 -14.51
N GLN A 152 -18.32 3.96 -15.37
CA GLN A 152 -17.92 4.61 -16.63
C GLN A 152 -18.55 3.96 -17.87
N SER A 153 -19.34 2.90 -17.68
CA SER A 153 -19.82 2.00 -18.74
C SER A 153 -20.82 2.66 -19.70
N THR A 154 -21.72 3.50 -19.21
CA THR A 154 -22.75 4.20 -19.99
C THR A 154 -22.56 5.71 -19.88
N GLU A 155 -23.19 6.50 -20.76
CA GLU A 155 -23.12 7.97 -20.68
C GLU A 155 -23.66 8.48 -19.34
N THR A 156 -24.84 7.99 -18.95
CA THR A 156 -25.49 8.37 -17.69
C THR A 156 -24.66 8.01 -16.45
N THR A 157 -24.10 6.81 -16.41
CA THR A 157 -23.24 6.42 -15.27
C THR A 157 -21.94 7.22 -15.26
N ARG A 158 -21.35 7.48 -16.43
CA ARG A 158 -20.09 8.22 -16.57
C ARG A 158 -20.24 9.67 -16.13
N ASP A 159 -21.36 10.31 -16.42
CA ASP A 159 -21.63 11.66 -15.93
C ASP A 159 -21.76 11.70 -14.42
N PHE A 160 -22.38 10.68 -13.82
CA PHE A 160 -22.38 10.53 -12.37
C PHE A 160 -20.97 10.26 -11.81
N TYR A 161 -20.14 9.44 -12.46
CA TYR A 161 -18.74 9.26 -12.07
C TYR A 161 -17.97 10.59 -12.05
N LYS A 162 -18.14 11.45 -13.07
CA LYS A 162 -17.50 12.78 -13.10
C LYS A 162 -17.92 13.64 -11.90
N ILE A 163 -19.20 13.59 -11.51
CA ILE A 163 -19.70 14.28 -10.32
C ILE A 163 -18.99 13.77 -9.06
N LEU A 164 -18.90 12.45 -8.87
CA LEU A 164 -18.18 11.87 -7.72
C LEU A 164 -16.71 12.27 -7.69
N VAL A 165 -16.02 12.26 -8.84
CA VAL A 165 -14.62 12.66 -8.96
C VAL A 165 -14.41 14.12 -8.57
N ARG A 166 -15.31 15.02 -8.98
CA ARG A 166 -15.26 16.43 -8.58
C ARG A 166 -15.54 16.58 -7.08
N ASP A 167 -16.53 15.87 -6.58
CA ASP A 167 -17.04 16.08 -5.22
C ASP A 167 -16.16 15.40 -4.15
N LYS A 168 -15.25 14.49 -4.52
CA LYS A 168 -14.27 13.90 -3.59
C LYS A 168 -13.39 14.95 -2.89
N GLU A 169 -13.24 16.13 -3.49
CA GLU A 169 -12.46 17.24 -2.92
C GLU A 169 -13.32 18.15 -2.04
N ASN A 170 -14.65 18.03 -2.14
CA ASN A 170 -15.59 18.84 -1.39
C ASN A 170 -16.03 18.17 -0.08
N LYS A 171 -15.49 18.64 1.05
CA LYS A 171 -15.78 18.13 2.40
C LYS A 171 -17.22 18.31 2.88
N SER A 172 -18.12 18.97 2.13
CA SER A 172 -19.54 19.02 2.50
C SER A 172 -20.30 17.76 2.07
N THR A 173 -19.84 17.09 1.01
CA THR A 173 -20.45 15.87 0.45
C THR A 173 -20.05 14.62 1.23
N SER A 174 -20.86 13.55 1.14
CA SER A 174 -20.53 12.27 1.76
C SER A 174 -19.22 11.67 1.24
N ILE A 175 -18.99 11.70 -0.08
CA ILE A 175 -17.76 11.17 -0.70
C ILE A 175 -16.53 12.02 -0.35
N GLY A 176 -16.67 13.34 -0.26
CA GLY A 176 -15.55 14.22 0.11
C GLY A 176 -15.19 14.13 1.60
N LYS A 177 -16.17 14.01 2.50
CA LYS A 177 -15.92 13.72 3.92
C LYS A 177 -15.16 12.41 4.08
N TYR A 178 -15.61 11.36 3.39
CA TYR A 178 -14.97 10.06 3.40
C TYR A 178 -13.51 10.14 2.91
N THR A 179 -13.29 10.79 1.76
CA THR A 179 -11.94 10.99 1.18
C THR A 179 -11.01 11.76 2.12
N TYR A 180 -11.54 12.77 2.82
CA TYR A 180 -10.77 13.51 3.81
C TYR A 180 -10.35 12.63 5.00
N GLN A 181 -11.25 11.79 5.54
CA GLN A 181 -10.93 10.88 6.64
C GLN A 181 -9.91 9.81 6.23
N LEU A 182 -10.01 9.30 4.99
CA LEU A 182 -8.98 8.42 4.42
C LEU A 182 -7.62 9.10 4.38
N SER A 183 -7.56 10.35 3.92
CA SER A 183 -6.30 11.09 3.86
C SER A 183 -5.69 11.30 5.25
N LEU A 184 -6.50 11.58 6.27
CA LEU A 184 -6.02 11.75 7.65
C LEU A 184 -5.47 10.45 8.22
N SER A 185 -6.21 9.34 8.10
CA SER A 185 -5.78 8.04 8.61
C SER A 185 -4.52 7.52 7.89
N TYR A 186 -4.40 7.78 6.59
CA TYR A 186 -3.22 7.40 5.80
C TYR A 186 -1.92 8.08 6.25
N LYS A 187 -1.98 9.21 6.96
CA LYS A 187 -0.77 9.86 7.51
C LYS A 187 -0.01 8.95 8.46
N LEU A 188 -0.71 8.08 9.21
CA LEU A 188 -0.07 7.11 10.11
C LEU A 188 0.71 6.05 9.33
N VAL A 189 0.18 5.63 8.17
CA VAL A 189 0.87 4.69 7.27
C VAL A 189 2.15 5.33 6.73
N LEU A 190 2.08 6.59 6.30
CA LEU A 190 3.25 7.35 5.83
C LEU A 190 4.31 7.51 6.93
N GLN A 191 3.90 7.78 8.17
CA GLN A 191 4.80 7.88 9.31
C GLN A 191 5.49 6.53 9.61
N ALA A 192 4.73 5.44 9.67
CA ALA A 192 5.30 4.11 9.88
C ALA A 192 6.27 3.73 8.76
N LYS A 193 5.96 4.07 7.51
CA LYS A 193 6.87 3.85 6.37
C LYS A 193 8.13 4.71 6.47
N ALA A 194 8.02 5.95 6.91
CA ALA A 194 9.17 6.82 7.12
C ALA A 194 10.11 6.22 8.18
N ASN A 195 9.58 5.65 9.26
CA ASN A 195 10.39 4.98 10.29
C ASN A 195 11.16 3.77 9.72
N ILE A 196 10.51 2.96 8.87
CA ILE A 196 11.17 1.85 8.14
C ILE A 196 12.29 2.38 7.25
N ASN A 197 12.05 3.46 6.51
CA ASN A 197 13.07 4.05 5.63
C ASN A 197 14.26 4.59 6.43
N THR A 198 14.02 5.25 7.57
CA THR A 198 15.08 5.71 8.48
C THR A 198 15.91 4.53 9.00
N LYS A 199 15.28 3.40 9.32
CA LYS A 199 16.01 2.19 9.72
C LYS A 199 16.91 1.67 8.60
N SER A 200 16.37 1.56 7.38
CA SER A 200 17.15 1.14 6.21
C SER A 200 18.34 2.06 5.95
N GLU A 201 18.15 3.38 6.09
CA GLU A 201 19.22 4.38 5.96
C GLU A 201 20.29 4.22 7.04
N ILE A 202 19.91 3.96 8.30
CA ILE A 202 20.85 3.68 9.40
C ILE A 202 21.68 2.42 9.11
N ASP A 203 21.02 1.36 8.62
CA ASP A 203 21.68 0.10 8.30
C ASP A 203 22.66 0.27 7.12
N GLU A 204 22.27 1.04 6.10
CA GLU A 204 23.11 1.38 4.96
C GLU A 204 24.34 2.21 5.39
N LEU A 205 24.13 3.29 6.15
CA LEU A 205 25.21 4.11 6.73
C LEU A 205 26.22 3.24 7.48
N SER A 206 25.73 2.31 8.29
CA SER A 206 26.57 1.38 9.06
C SER A 206 27.38 0.45 8.16
N MET A 207 26.83 0.02 7.02
CA MET A 207 27.54 -0.81 6.04
C MET A 207 28.59 -0.02 5.25
N VAL A 208 28.26 1.20 4.85
CA VAL A 208 29.17 2.08 4.11
C VAL A 208 30.35 2.49 4.99
N LEU A 209 30.10 2.86 6.25
CA LEU A 209 31.15 3.14 7.23
C LEU A 209 32.15 1.99 7.36
N LYS A 210 31.67 0.75 7.47
CA LYS A 210 32.55 -0.44 7.49
C LYS A 210 33.38 -0.55 6.22
N SER A 211 32.79 -0.27 5.06
CA SER A 211 33.50 -0.30 3.78
C SER A 211 34.59 0.78 3.71
N VAL A 212 34.32 1.98 4.21
CA VAL A 212 35.31 3.07 4.31
C VAL A 212 36.45 2.69 5.27
N GLU A 213 36.14 2.11 6.43
CA GLU A 213 37.15 1.66 7.39
C GLU A 213 38.07 0.58 6.83
N LEU A 214 37.50 -0.37 6.09
CA LEU A 214 38.27 -1.39 5.38
C LEU A 214 39.19 -0.75 4.33
N GLU A 215 38.70 0.21 3.57
CA GLU A 215 39.50 0.89 2.53
C GLU A 215 40.62 1.75 3.12
N ILE A 216 40.36 2.45 4.23
CA ILE A 216 41.39 3.16 5.01
C ILE A 216 42.47 2.17 5.47
N SER A 217 42.08 1.00 5.99
CA SER A 217 43.01 0.02 6.54
C SER A 217 43.91 -0.65 5.50
N LYS A 218 43.58 -0.55 4.20
CA LYS A 218 44.41 -1.06 3.10
C LYS A 218 45.51 -0.10 2.67
N ARG A 219 45.50 1.14 3.14
CA ARG A 219 46.39 2.24 2.74
C ARG A 219 47.41 2.54 3.83
#